data_AF-W7YKP5-F1
#
_entry.id   AF-W7YKP5-F1
#
_cell.length_a   1.000
_cell.length_b   1.000
_cell.length_c   1.000
_cell.angle_alpha   90.00
_cell.angle_beta   90.00
_cell.angle_gamma   90.00
#
_symmetry.space_group_name_H-M   'P 1'
#
loop_
_entity.id
_entity.type
_entity.pdbx_description
1 polymer ?
#
loop_
_entity_poly.entity_id
_entity_poly.type
_entity_poly.pdbx_seq_one_letter_code
_entity_poly.pdbx_strand_id
1 'polypeptide(L)'
;MKKVLQQFSFLAIMLVLGMSLTYAQTLVKVSADTHIHSYSGNVDTNFGSNSVFIIKTKADGSIDRVGLVKLDFTSLTDYNANEIKLVTFNVSFHNAHAGTITLYDYSDDWTETGVTWNNAPTNDISTLTQKAEWSVSSSWNRSDLFGSVDITDYFKEVMSGDKVMSMALVGENSDSGYDIQTKENTDTPIEGFYDWAPYVVITYVSTVIGDTEASDVIVTGGTGIVNVQNCEQGATVIIYDLTGKMISKKEVNSSTETFTAPSGICIVKVIGSQISTSKVLVK
;
A
#
# COMPACT_ATOMS: atom_id res chain seq x y z
N MET A 1 28.70 49.12 41.62
CA MET A 1 28.55 49.55 40.21
C MET A 1 29.50 48.73 39.35
N LYS A 2 29.02 48.25 38.19
CA LYS A 2 29.74 47.47 37.14
C LYS A 2 30.07 46.04 37.57
N LYS A 3 29.83 44.99 36.79
CA LYS A 3 29.16 44.75 35.50
C LYS A 3 28.90 43.24 35.50
N VAL A 4 27.64 42.82 35.36
CA VAL A 4 27.30 41.44 34.98
C VAL A 4 27.45 41.40 33.46
N LEU A 5 28.50 40.72 32.96
CA LEU A 5 28.61 40.29 31.56
C LEU A 5 28.59 38.76 31.61
N GLN A 6 27.50 38.12 31.19
CA GLN A 6 27.25 37.72 29.80
C GLN A 6 28.12 36.53 29.38
N GLN A 7 27.70 35.32 29.80
CA GLN A 7 27.85 34.11 29.00
C GLN A 7 26.45 33.52 28.86
N PHE A 8 25.69 34.06 27.90
CA PHE A 8 24.50 33.37 27.40
C PHE A 8 25.01 32.24 26.52
N SER A 9 24.98 31.03 27.05
CA SER A 9 25.11 29.81 26.26
C SER A 9 24.08 29.85 25.14
N PHE A 10 24.55 29.96 23.90
CA PHE A 10 23.78 29.64 22.70
C PHE A 10 23.48 28.14 22.74
N LEU A 11 22.44 27.74 23.48
CA LEU A 11 21.78 26.48 23.23
C LEU A 11 20.61 26.81 22.29
N ALA A 12 20.91 26.83 21.00
CA ALA A 12 19.89 26.71 19.98
C ALA A 12 19.20 25.37 20.21
N ILE A 13 18.06 25.38 20.89
CA ILE A 13 17.09 24.31 20.82
C ILE A 13 16.61 24.32 19.36
N MET A 14 17.32 23.59 18.49
CA MET A 14 16.68 22.99 17.32
C MET A 14 15.65 22.03 17.88
N LEU A 15 14.43 22.53 18.13
CA LEU A 15 13.26 21.69 18.19
C LEU A 15 13.09 21.16 16.76
N VAL A 16 13.72 20.03 16.47
CA VAL A 16 13.38 19.23 15.29
C VAL A 16 11.91 18.88 15.50
N LEU A 17 11.03 19.57 14.79
CA LEU A 17 9.63 19.17 14.63
C LEU A 17 9.66 17.82 13.93
N GLY A 18 9.78 16.75 14.72
CA GLY A 18 9.59 15.39 14.27
C GLY A 18 8.12 15.22 13.89
N MET A 19 7.75 15.71 12.71
CA MET A 19 6.54 15.27 12.04
C MET A 19 6.82 13.85 11.56
N SER A 20 6.40 12.85 12.34
CA SER A 20 6.33 11.49 11.82
C SER A 20 5.25 11.46 10.76
N LEU A 21 5.61 11.15 9.51
CA LEU A 21 4.64 10.79 8.49
C LEU A 21 3.91 9.54 8.99
N THR A 22 2.60 9.63 9.16
CA THR A 22 1.77 8.45 9.37
C THR A 22 1.49 7.83 8.01
N TYR A 23 1.82 6.55 7.86
CA TYR A 23 1.47 5.79 6.67
C TYR A 23 0.22 4.98 6.96
N ALA A 24 -0.70 4.95 6.00
CA ALA A 24 -1.83 4.03 6.00
C ALA A 24 -1.60 2.97 4.92
N GLN A 25 -2.25 1.83 5.11
CA GLN A 25 -2.23 0.72 4.16
C GLN A 25 -3.65 0.36 3.76
N THR A 26 -3.83 0.13 2.46
CA THR A 26 -5.02 -0.50 1.91
C THR A 26 -4.63 -1.84 1.32
N LEU A 27 -5.34 -2.89 1.72
CA LEU A 27 -5.19 -4.23 1.18
C LEU A 27 -6.19 -4.43 0.03
N VAL A 28 -5.70 -4.94 -1.11
CA VAL A 28 -6.54 -5.38 -2.22
C VAL A 28 -6.25 -6.85 -2.48
N LYS A 29 -7.27 -7.69 -2.32
CA LYS A 29 -7.21 -9.11 -2.61
C LYS A 29 -7.39 -9.34 -4.11
N VAL A 30 -6.85 -10.44 -4.61
CA VAL A 30 -7.10 -10.88 -5.98
C VAL A 30 -8.57 -11.16 -6.21
N SER A 31 -9.04 -10.78 -7.40
CA SER A 31 -10.40 -11.05 -7.88
C SER A 31 -10.47 -12.37 -8.64
N ALA A 32 -9.37 -12.76 -9.30
CA ALA A 32 -9.19 -14.03 -9.99
C ALA A 32 -7.72 -14.46 -9.93
N ASP A 33 -7.46 -15.75 -9.76
CA ASP A 33 -6.13 -16.32 -9.88
C ASP A 33 -6.17 -17.79 -10.35
N THR A 34 -5.19 -18.19 -11.17
CA THR A 34 -5.11 -19.55 -11.75
C THR A 34 -3.75 -19.77 -12.40
N HIS A 35 -3.57 -20.90 -13.10
CA HIS A 35 -2.47 -21.05 -14.07
C HIS A 35 -2.96 -21.73 -15.34
N ILE A 36 -2.21 -21.50 -16.42
CA ILE A 36 -2.34 -22.23 -17.69
C ILE A 36 -1.17 -23.21 -17.85
N HIS A 37 -1.39 -24.31 -18.55
CA HIS A 37 -0.41 -25.40 -18.65
C HIS A 37 -0.22 -25.89 -20.10
N SER A 38 1.01 -25.85 -20.61
CA SER A 38 1.36 -26.20 -21.99
C SER A 38 1.48 -27.70 -22.27
N TYR A 39 1.43 -28.56 -21.25
CA TYR A 39 1.47 -30.01 -21.44
C TYR A 39 0.22 -30.46 -22.20
N SER A 40 0.40 -31.23 -23.27
CA SER A 40 -0.67 -31.59 -24.21
C SER A 40 -1.90 -32.26 -23.57
N GLY A 41 -1.74 -32.96 -22.46
CA GLY A 41 -2.86 -33.54 -21.71
C GLY A 41 -3.68 -32.53 -20.89
N ASN A 42 -3.22 -31.29 -20.76
CA ASN A 42 -3.78 -30.28 -19.88
C ASN A 42 -4.08 -28.93 -20.57
N VAL A 43 -3.85 -28.82 -21.88
CA VAL A 43 -4.02 -27.54 -22.61
C VAL A 43 -5.46 -26.99 -22.59
N ASP A 44 -6.46 -27.86 -22.40
CA ASP A 44 -7.88 -27.48 -22.25
C ASP A 44 -8.38 -27.61 -20.81
N THR A 45 -7.49 -27.87 -19.85
CA THR A 45 -7.86 -27.96 -18.42
C THR A 45 -7.84 -26.57 -17.80
N ASN A 46 -8.92 -26.22 -17.09
CA ASN A 46 -8.96 -25.06 -16.21
C ASN A 46 -8.51 -25.45 -14.80
N PHE A 47 -7.74 -24.58 -14.15
CA PHE A 47 -7.20 -24.81 -12.82
C PHE A 47 -7.65 -23.80 -11.77
N GLY A 48 -8.64 -22.94 -12.08
CA GLY A 48 -9.09 -21.83 -11.22
C GLY A 48 -9.93 -22.26 -10.02
N SER A 49 -9.91 -23.54 -9.65
CA SER A 49 -10.54 -24.04 -8.42
C SER A 49 -9.54 -24.79 -7.52
N ASN A 50 -8.27 -24.79 -7.90
CA ASN A 50 -7.22 -25.40 -7.10
C ASN A 50 -6.78 -24.43 -6.01
N SER A 51 -6.44 -24.95 -4.82
CA SER A 51 -5.89 -24.16 -3.70
C SER A 51 -4.44 -23.69 -3.91
N VAL A 52 -3.82 -24.12 -5.01
CA VAL A 52 -2.47 -23.77 -5.44
C VAL A 52 -2.45 -23.67 -6.96
N PHE A 53 -1.84 -22.62 -7.50
CA PHE A 53 -1.42 -22.57 -8.90
C PHE A 53 0.10 -22.73 -8.99
N ILE A 54 0.57 -23.27 -10.12
CA ILE A 54 1.97 -23.62 -10.30
C ILE A 54 2.56 -22.75 -11.41
N ILE A 55 3.74 -22.18 -11.17
CA ILE A 55 4.56 -21.56 -12.21
C ILE A 55 5.80 -22.40 -12.47
N LYS A 56 6.12 -22.65 -13.74
CA LYS A 56 7.24 -23.53 -14.10
C LYS A 56 7.77 -23.24 -15.50
N THR A 57 9.08 -23.04 -15.58
CA THR A 57 9.85 -22.92 -16.83
C THR A 57 10.87 -24.04 -16.86
N LYS A 58 10.82 -24.92 -17.86
CA LYS A 58 11.69 -26.11 -17.96
C LYS A 58 13.15 -25.72 -18.19
N ALA A 59 14.06 -26.65 -17.85
CA ALA A 59 15.52 -26.56 -18.03
C ALA A 59 15.97 -26.01 -19.41
N ASP A 60 15.21 -26.31 -20.47
CA ASP A 60 15.48 -25.88 -21.85
C ASP A 60 15.02 -24.45 -22.17
N GLY A 61 14.49 -23.72 -21.19
CA GLY A 61 13.95 -22.37 -21.31
C GLY A 61 12.50 -22.32 -21.80
N SER A 62 11.86 -23.47 -22.06
CA SER A 62 10.45 -23.51 -22.46
C SER A 62 9.51 -23.35 -21.26
N ILE A 63 8.39 -22.67 -21.46
CA ILE A 63 7.42 -22.43 -20.38
C ILE A 63 6.42 -23.59 -20.30
N ASP A 64 6.30 -24.20 -19.11
CA ASP A 64 5.36 -25.29 -18.84
C ASP A 64 4.06 -24.79 -18.23
N ARG A 65 4.18 -23.83 -17.30
CA ARG A 65 3.06 -23.27 -16.55
C ARG A 65 3.26 -21.79 -16.26
N VAL A 66 2.21 -21.01 -16.52
CA VAL A 66 2.16 -19.56 -16.29
C VAL A 66 1.04 -19.27 -15.30
N GLY A 67 1.37 -18.58 -14.21
CA GLY A 67 0.39 -18.15 -13.22
C GLY A 67 -0.30 -16.89 -13.71
N LEU A 68 -1.61 -16.79 -13.55
CA LEU A 68 -2.41 -15.64 -13.92
C LEU A 68 -3.08 -15.09 -12.68
N VAL A 69 -2.98 -13.78 -12.48
CA VAL A 69 -3.55 -13.09 -11.32
C VAL A 69 -4.26 -11.82 -11.80
N LYS A 70 -5.45 -11.53 -11.27
CA LYS A 70 -6.24 -10.32 -11.56
C LYS A 70 -6.61 -9.58 -10.29
N LEU A 71 -6.38 -8.26 -10.28
CA LEU A 71 -6.81 -7.35 -9.23
C LEU A 71 -7.77 -6.31 -9.80
N ASP A 72 -8.79 -5.95 -9.02
CA ASP A 72 -9.77 -4.92 -9.36
C ASP A 72 -9.66 -3.77 -8.36
N PHE A 73 -9.24 -2.59 -8.87
CA PHE A 73 -9.07 -1.37 -8.10
C PHE A 73 -10.20 -0.35 -8.33
N THR A 74 -11.26 -0.71 -9.06
CA THR A 74 -12.36 0.21 -9.39
C THR A 74 -13.07 0.78 -8.17
N SER A 75 -13.08 0.03 -7.06
CA SER A 75 -13.62 0.46 -5.76
C SER A 75 -12.74 1.48 -5.02
N LEU A 76 -11.50 1.72 -5.46
CA LEU A 76 -10.64 2.75 -4.89
C LEU A 76 -11.05 4.14 -5.42
N THR A 77 -11.90 4.83 -4.66
CA THR A 77 -12.44 6.15 -5.01
C THR A 77 -11.62 7.32 -4.47
N ASP A 78 -10.94 7.14 -3.33
CA ASP A 78 -10.17 8.19 -2.64
C ASP A 78 -8.66 8.03 -2.84
N TYR A 79 -8.26 7.87 -4.12
CA TYR A 79 -6.87 7.66 -4.51
C TYR A 79 -6.19 8.98 -4.91
N ASN A 80 -5.13 9.36 -4.20
CA ASN A 80 -4.19 10.38 -4.65
C ASN A 80 -2.85 9.74 -5.00
N ALA A 81 -2.52 9.69 -6.30
CA ALA A 81 -1.28 9.10 -6.79
C ALA A 81 -0.02 9.71 -6.16
N ASN A 82 -0.07 10.98 -5.75
CA ASN A 82 1.05 11.68 -5.13
C ASN A 82 1.28 11.27 -3.66
N GLU A 83 0.27 10.67 -3.02
CA GLU A 83 0.33 10.19 -1.65
C GLU A 83 0.86 8.76 -1.55
N ILE A 84 0.83 8.00 -2.65
CA ILE A 84 1.41 6.65 -2.72
C ILE A 84 2.91 6.70 -2.52
N LYS A 85 3.39 5.83 -1.63
CA LYS A 85 4.82 5.65 -1.36
C LYS A 85 5.34 4.33 -1.86
N LEU A 86 4.55 3.28 -1.68
CA LEU A 86 4.95 1.94 -2.06
C LEU A 86 3.70 1.11 -2.32
N VAL A 87 3.71 0.36 -3.40
CA VAL A 87 2.71 -0.67 -3.67
C VAL A 87 3.44 -1.99 -3.82
N THR A 88 3.16 -2.93 -2.93
CA THR A 88 3.77 -4.26 -2.99
C THR A 88 2.76 -5.29 -3.46
N PHE A 89 3.17 -6.12 -4.42
CA PHE A 89 2.50 -7.37 -4.72
C PHE A 89 3.12 -8.47 -3.88
N ASN A 90 2.28 -9.24 -3.18
CA ASN A 90 2.70 -10.24 -2.22
C ASN A 90 2.13 -11.60 -2.61
N VAL A 91 2.94 -12.64 -2.45
CA VAL A 91 2.57 -14.04 -2.68
C VAL A 91 3.02 -14.90 -1.51
N SER A 92 2.28 -15.96 -1.24
CA SER A 92 2.71 -17.01 -0.32
C SER A 92 2.99 -18.31 -1.10
N PHE A 93 4.00 -19.05 -0.66
CA PHE A 93 4.38 -20.29 -1.31
C PHE A 93 3.92 -21.49 -0.48
N HIS A 94 3.36 -22.49 -1.14
CA HIS A 94 3.22 -23.84 -0.59
C HIS A 94 4.56 -24.58 -0.67
N ASN A 95 5.24 -24.45 -1.82
CA ASN A 95 6.57 -24.96 -2.10
C ASN A 95 7.26 -24.00 -3.08
N ALA A 96 8.54 -23.74 -2.89
CA ALA A 96 9.29 -22.88 -3.79
C ALA A 96 10.73 -23.36 -3.97
N HIS A 97 11.24 -23.16 -5.18
CA HIS A 97 12.65 -23.35 -5.48
C HIS A 97 13.39 -22.02 -5.47
N ALA A 98 14.70 -22.08 -5.22
CA ALA A 98 15.51 -20.88 -5.31
C ALA A 98 15.58 -20.42 -6.77
N GLY A 99 15.35 -19.14 -7.02
CA GLY A 99 15.41 -18.54 -8.37
C GLY A 99 14.61 -17.25 -8.44
N THR A 100 14.33 -16.78 -9.65
CA THR A 100 13.64 -15.52 -9.89
C THR A 100 12.21 -15.74 -10.36
N ILE A 101 11.26 -14.93 -9.91
CA ILE A 101 9.93 -14.82 -10.51
C ILE A 101 9.83 -13.48 -11.20
N THR A 102 9.34 -13.49 -12.44
CA THR A 102 9.09 -12.29 -13.24
C THR A 102 7.59 -12.08 -13.40
N LEU A 103 7.18 -10.83 -13.28
CA LEU A 103 5.80 -10.37 -13.44
C LEU A 103 5.69 -9.59 -14.75
N TYR A 104 4.76 -10.03 -15.60
CA TYR A 104 4.43 -9.39 -16.86
C TYR A 104 3.02 -8.80 -16.81
N ASP A 105 2.82 -7.68 -17.49
CA ASP A 105 1.49 -7.18 -17.83
C ASP A 105 0.76 -8.19 -18.73
N TYR A 106 -0.56 -8.33 -18.54
CA TYR A 106 -1.36 -9.34 -19.21
C TYR A 106 -2.75 -8.78 -19.56
N SER A 107 -3.36 -9.31 -20.62
CA SER A 107 -4.73 -8.93 -21.00
C SER A 107 -5.74 -9.25 -19.90
N ASP A 108 -6.75 -8.40 -19.75
CA ASP A 108 -7.89 -8.64 -18.84
C ASP A 108 -8.96 -9.59 -19.41
N ASP A 109 -8.81 -10.02 -20.67
CA ASP A 109 -9.80 -10.82 -21.41
C ASP A 109 -9.75 -12.32 -21.04
N TRP A 110 -9.85 -12.62 -19.75
CA TRP A 110 -9.94 -13.99 -19.23
C TRP A 110 -10.77 -14.04 -17.94
N THR A 111 -11.29 -15.22 -17.64
CA THR A 111 -11.98 -15.51 -16.38
C THR A 111 -11.33 -16.69 -15.69
N GLU A 112 -11.27 -16.65 -14.37
CA GLU A 112 -10.66 -17.69 -13.53
C GLU A 112 -11.08 -19.12 -13.89
N THR A 113 -12.39 -19.32 -14.08
CA THR A 113 -13.00 -20.63 -14.37
C THR A 113 -13.11 -20.92 -15.87
N GLY A 114 -12.67 -20.00 -16.73
CA GLY A 114 -12.81 -20.11 -18.18
C GLY A 114 -11.49 -20.24 -18.93
N VAL A 115 -10.40 -19.73 -18.37
CA VAL A 115 -9.10 -19.72 -19.04
C VAL A 115 -8.44 -21.10 -19.02
N THR A 116 -7.85 -21.47 -20.14
CA THR A 116 -7.05 -22.67 -20.40
C THR A 116 -5.83 -22.25 -21.22
N TRP A 117 -4.88 -23.14 -21.45
CA TRP A 117 -3.76 -22.81 -22.35
C TRP A 117 -4.27 -22.46 -23.76
N ASN A 118 -5.19 -23.23 -24.32
CA ASN A 118 -5.63 -23.02 -25.71
C ASN A 118 -6.49 -21.77 -25.94
N ASN A 119 -7.13 -21.21 -24.89
CA ASN A 119 -8.00 -20.03 -25.03
C ASN A 119 -7.49 -18.78 -24.30
N ALA A 120 -6.30 -18.85 -23.68
CA ALA A 120 -5.70 -17.69 -23.03
C ALA A 120 -5.41 -16.56 -24.04
N PRO A 121 -5.50 -15.29 -23.63
CA PRO A 121 -5.21 -14.15 -24.50
C PRO A 121 -3.86 -14.24 -25.23
N THR A 122 -2.83 -14.74 -24.55
CA THR A 122 -1.57 -15.11 -25.16
C THR A 122 -0.83 -16.16 -24.32
N ASN A 123 -0.13 -17.06 -25.00
CA ASN A 123 0.81 -18.01 -24.39
C ASN A 123 2.27 -17.66 -24.69
N ASP A 124 2.50 -16.65 -25.54
CA ASP A 124 3.83 -16.17 -25.90
C ASP A 124 4.23 -15.04 -24.96
N ILE A 125 4.78 -15.42 -23.80
CA ILE A 125 5.21 -14.48 -22.75
C ILE A 125 6.30 -13.53 -23.25
N SER A 126 7.07 -13.91 -24.27
CA SER A 126 8.13 -13.05 -24.81
C SER A 126 7.63 -11.75 -25.45
N THR A 127 6.33 -11.70 -25.76
CA THR A 127 5.65 -10.51 -26.31
C THR A 127 5.13 -9.55 -25.23
N LEU A 128 5.13 -9.98 -23.97
CA LEU A 128 4.58 -9.21 -22.86
C LEU A 128 5.59 -8.22 -22.29
N THR A 129 5.09 -7.15 -21.68
CA THR A 129 5.93 -6.16 -21.01
C THR A 129 6.22 -6.62 -19.58
N GLN A 130 7.49 -6.86 -19.25
CA GLN A 130 7.92 -7.10 -17.88
C GLN A 130 7.68 -5.85 -17.02
N LYS A 131 7.05 -6.03 -15.86
CA LYS A 131 6.71 -4.95 -14.92
C LYS A 131 7.50 -5.03 -13.62
N ALA A 132 7.86 -6.23 -13.17
CA ALA A 132 8.67 -6.43 -11.97
C ALA A 132 9.35 -7.80 -11.94
N GLU A 133 10.36 -7.98 -11.09
CA GLU A 133 10.97 -9.27 -10.78
C GLU A 133 11.49 -9.30 -9.34
N TRP A 134 11.56 -10.50 -8.74
CA TRP A 134 12.17 -10.68 -7.43
C TRP A 134 12.79 -12.08 -7.28
N SER A 135 13.79 -12.18 -6.41
CA SER A 135 14.40 -13.44 -6.05
C SER A 135 13.63 -14.13 -4.93
N VAL A 136 13.48 -15.44 -5.06
CA VAL A 136 12.83 -16.35 -4.12
C VAL A 136 13.89 -17.31 -3.59
N SER A 137 13.91 -17.53 -2.28
CA SER A 137 14.72 -18.59 -1.67
C SER A 137 13.97 -19.91 -1.72
N SER A 138 14.67 -21.05 -1.70
CA SER A 138 13.99 -22.35 -1.66
C SER A 138 13.33 -22.59 -0.30
N SER A 139 12.08 -23.07 -0.29
CA SER A 139 11.40 -23.58 0.89
C SER A 139 10.53 -24.78 0.54
N TRP A 140 10.68 -25.85 1.30
CA TRP A 140 9.86 -27.07 1.19
C TRP A 140 8.69 -27.10 2.19
N ASN A 141 8.54 -26.04 2.99
CA ASN A 141 7.53 -25.96 4.03
C ASN A 141 6.61 -24.75 3.80
N ARG A 142 5.31 -25.02 3.90
CA ARG A 142 4.17 -24.10 3.71
C ARG A 142 4.18 -22.81 4.54
N SER A 143 5.04 -22.71 5.56
CA SER A 143 4.87 -21.75 6.65
C SER A 143 5.81 -20.54 6.63
N ASP A 144 6.88 -20.54 5.83
CA ASP A 144 7.98 -19.59 6.10
C ASP A 144 8.40 -18.74 4.89
N LEU A 145 7.77 -18.91 3.73
CA LEU A 145 8.21 -18.22 2.51
C LEU A 145 7.11 -17.38 1.88
N PHE A 146 7.40 -16.09 1.82
CA PHE A 146 6.60 -15.07 1.16
C PHE A 146 7.48 -14.29 0.20
N GLY A 147 6.93 -14.00 -0.97
CA GLY A 147 7.54 -13.12 -1.96
C GLY A 147 6.84 -11.76 -1.89
N SER A 148 7.62 -10.70 -1.98
CA SER A 148 7.09 -9.33 -2.11
C SER A 148 7.91 -8.59 -3.14
N VAL A 149 7.24 -7.86 -4.03
CA VAL A 149 7.87 -7.07 -5.07
C VAL A 149 7.18 -5.71 -5.20
N ASP A 150 7.98 -4.66 -5.40
CA ASP A 150 7.48 -3.32 -5.66
C ASP A 150 6.87 -3.23 -7.07
N ILE A 151 5.61 -2.84 -7.14
CA ILE A 151 4.86 -2.61 -8.38
C ILE A 151 4.30 -1.18 -8.46
N THR A 152 4.88 -0.24 -7.72
CA THR A 152 4.35 1.13 -7.56
C THR A 152 4.11 1.83 -8.90
N ASP A 153 5.04 1.72 -9.84
CA ASP A 153 4.92 2.37 -11.15
C ASP A 153 3.87 1.69 -12.05
N TYR A 154 3.83 0.35 -12.05
CA TYR A 154 2.81 -0.40 -12.78
C TYR A 154 1.40 -0.13 -12.23
N PHE A 155 1.26 -0.06 -10.91
CA PHE A 155 0.01 0.31 -10.28
C PHE A 155 -0.45 1.72 -10.69
N LYS A 156 0.44 2.72 -10.72
CA LYS A 156 0.09 4.08 -11.18
C LYS A 156 -0.39 4.11 -12.64
N GLU A 157 0.23 3.31 -13.50
CA GLU A 157 -0.19 3.12 -14.89
C GLU A 157 -1.61 2.56 -14.97
N VAL A 158 -1.89 1.45 -14.27
CA VAL A 158 -3.23 0.84 -14.19
C VAL A 158 -4.28 1.81 -13.65
N MET A 159 -3.95 2.57 -12.61
CA MET A 159 -4.87 3.54 -12.00
C MET A 159 -5.22 4.71 -12.93
N SER A 160 -4.44 4.95 -13.98
CA SER A 160 -4.74 5.92 -15.03
C SER A 160 -5.65 5.38 -16.15
N GLY A 161 -5.81 4.05 -16.20
CA GLY A 161 -6.64 3.32 -17.16
C GLY A 161 -7.97 2.86 -16.56
N ASP A 162 -8.31 1.60 -16.81
CA ASP A 162 -9.54 0.93 -16.37
C ASP A 162 -9.52 0.49 -14.91
N LYS A 163 -8.36 0.60 -14.24
CA LYS A 163 -8.15 0.19 -12.84
C LYS A 163 -8.26 -1.32 -12.63
N VAL A 164 -8.08 -2.12 -13.67
CA VAL A 164 -7.95 -3.57 -13.58
C VAL A 164 -6.51 -3.94 -13.92
N MET A 165 -5.95 -4.89 -13.17
CA MET A 165 -4.58 -5.34 -13.37
C MET A 165 -4.57 -6.85 -13.50
N SER A 166 -4.37 -7.34 -14.73
CA SER A 166 -4.00 -8.74 -14.97
C SER A 166 -2.49 -8.89 -15.09
N MET A 167 -1.98 -9.99 -14.56
CA MET A 167 -0.55 -10.27 -14.49
C MET A 167 -0.27 -11.72 -14.83
N ALA A 168 0.79 -11.94 -15.61
CA ALA A 168 1.38 -13.25 -15.82
C ALA A 168 2.64 -13.41 -14.97
N LEU A 169 2.70 -14.48 -14.18
CA LEU A 169 3.83 -14.85 -13.33
C LEU A 169 4.59 -16.00 -13.98
N VAL A 170 5.89 -15.81 -14.17
CA VAL A 170 6.77 -16.83 -14.75
C VAL A 170 8.00 -17.00 -13.89
N GLY A 171 8.28 -18.26 -13.50
CA GLY A 171 9.47 -18.62 -12.75
C GLY A 171 10.68 -18.78 -13.66
N GLU A 172 11.87 -18.64 -13.08
CA GLU A 172 13.13 -18.89 -13.75
C GLU A 172 13.25 -20.36 -14.21
N ASN A 173 14.08 -20.56 -15.23
CA ASN A 173 14.42 -21.83 -15.84
C ASN A 173 14.86 -22.89 -14.80
N SER A 174 13.90 -23.70 -14.36
CA SER A 174 14.06 -24.77 -13.39
C SER A 174 12.99 -25.85 -13.59
N ASP A 175 13.41 -27.12 -13.59
CA ASP A 175 12.46 -28.25 -13.68
C ASP A 175 11.51 -28.38 -12.47
N SER A 176 11.71 -27.52 -11.48
CA SER A 176 11.14 -27.54 -10.17
C SER A 176 10.31 -26.26 -9.99
N GLY A 177 8.99 -26.37 -10.11
CA GLY A 177 8.08 -25.21 -10.17
C GLY A 177 7.79 -24.57 -8.81
N TYR A 178 7.21 -23.37 -8.82
CA TYR A 178 6.77 -22.69 -7.61
C TYR A 178 5.28 -22.91 -7.44
N ASP A 179 4.90 -23.40 -6.26
CA ASP A 179 3.52 -23.65 -5.87
C ASP A 179 3.05 -22.44 -5.06
N ILE A 180 2.25 -21.58 -5.67
CA ILE A 180 1.74 -20.35 -5.05
C ILE A 180 0.30 -20.61 -4.59
N GLN A 181 0.00 -20.24 -3.34
CA GLN A 181 -1.33 -20.45 -2.78
C GLN A 181 -2.34 -19.49 -3.41
N THR A 182 -3.58 -19.94 -3.55
CA THR A 182 -4.67 -19.21 -4.22
C THR A 182 -5.74 -18.74 -3.24
N LYS A 183 -6.73 -17.99 -3.73
CA LYS A 183 -7.90 -17.60 -2.94
C LYS A 183 -8.84 -18.76 -2.57
N GLU A 184 -8.71 -19.91 -3.22
CA GLU A 184 -9.41 -21.15 -2.88
C GLU A 184 -8.80 -21.82 -1.65
N ASN A 185 -7.62 -21.40 -1.20
CA ASN A 185 -7.09 -21.86 0.07
C ASN A 185 -7.86 -21.23 1.25
N THR A 186 -8.54 -22.08 2.02
CA THR A 186 -9.35 -21.68 3.17
C THR A 186 -8.61 -21.75 4.52
N ASP A 187 -7.33 -22.13 4.51
CA ASP A 187 -6.56 -22.23 5.74
C ASP A 187 -6.32 -20.84 6.36
N THR A 188 -6.17 -20.77 7.68
CA THR A 188 -5.90 -19.50 8.36
C THR A 188 -4.47 -19.02 8.03
N PRO A 189 -4.27 -17.76 7.60
CA PRO A 189 -2.94 -17.19 7.42
C PRO A 189 -2.11 -17.23 8.72
N ILE A 190 -0.80 -17.35 8.60
CA ILE A 190 0.09 -17.22 9.76
C ILE A 190 0.13 -15.77 10.26
N GLU A 191 0.50 -15.59 11.52
CA GLU A 191 0.64 -14.27 12.14
C GLU A 191 1.62 -13.37 11.34
N GLY A 192 1.19 -12.15 11.02
CA GLY A 192 1.97 -11.18 10.24
C GLY A 192 1.65 -11.11 8.74
N PHE A 193 0.75 -11.96 8.23
CA PHE A 193 0.29 -11.93 6.84
C PHE A 193 -1.22 -11.75 6.72
N TYR A 194 -1.65 -11.08 5.66
CA TYR A 194 -3.05 -10.71 5.46
C TYR A 194 -3.87 -11.81 4.77
N ASP A 195 -3.24 -12.60 3.91
CA ASP A 195 -3.88 -13.67 3.15
C ASP A 195 -2.85 -14.72 2.68
N TRP A 196 -3.33 -15.91 2.34
CA TRP A 196 -2.53 -16.92 1.62
C TRP A 196 -2.52 -16.66 0.13
N ALA A 197 -3.66 -16.24 -0.43
CA ALA A 197 -3.76 -15.84 -1.83
C ALA A 197 -2.83 -14.66 -2.14
N PRO A 198 -2.48 -14.39 -3.40
CA PRO A 198 -1.77 -13.18 -3.72
C PRO A 198 -2.60 -11.93 -3.34
N TYR A 199 -1.92 -10.86 -2.96
CA TYR A 199 -2.57 -9.60 -2.61
C TYR A 199 -1.66 -8.40 -2.83
N VAL A 200 -2.26 -7.23 -2.98
CA VAL A 200 -1.57 -5.95 -3.06
C VAL A 200 -1.74 -5.16 -1.77
N VAL A 201 -0.63 -4.62 -1.26
CA VAL A 201 -0.64 -3.62 -0.18
C VAL A 201 -0.25 -2.28 -0.76
N ILE A 202 -1.18 -1.33 -0.70
CA ILE A 202 -0.97 0.05 -1.11
C ILE A 202 -0.61 0.84 0.14
N THR A 203 0.65 1.27 0.24
CA THR A 203 1.14 2.14 1.31
C THR A 203 1.15 3.58 0.83
N TYR A 204 0.43 4.44 1.54
CA TYR A 204 0.30 5.86 1.23
C TYR A 204 0.49 6.70 2.49
N VAL A 205 0.87 7.96 2.30
CA VAL A 205 0.85 8.93 3.38
C VAL A 205 -0.60 9.10 3.81
N SER A 206 -0.90 8.63 5.01
CA SER A 206 -2.20 8.86 5.59
C SER A 206 -2.32 10.34 5.87
N THR A 207 -3.27 10.98 5.21
CA THR A 207 -3.72 12.28 5.68
C THR A 207 -4.61 12.12 6.94
N VAL A 208 -4.93 10.89 7.37
CA VAL A 208 -5.54 10.58 8.66
C VAL A 208 -4.42 10.21 9.64
N ILE A 209 -3.92 11.21 10.37
CA ILE A 209 -3.18 10.97 11.60
C ILE A 209 -4.25 10.71 12.66
N GLY A 210 -4.16 9.58 13.37
CA GLY A 210 -5.14 9.16 14.36
C GLY A 210 -5.57 10.32 15.25
N ASP A 211 -6.87 10.39 15.51
CA ASP A 211 -7.39 11.24 16.57
C ASP A 211 -6.49 11.07 17.78
N THR A 212 -6.01 12.20 18.26
CA THR A 212 -5.17 12.35 19.44
C THR A 212 -5.53 11.34 20.54
N GLU A 213 -4.51 10.84 21.25
CA GLU A 213 -4.62 10.51 22.68
C GLU A 213 -5.70 11.39 23.32
N ALA A 214 -6.75 10.75 23.84
CA ALA A 214 -8.00 11.38 24.27
C ALA A 214 -7.79 12.76 24.91
N SER A 215 -7.98 13.81 24.11
CA SER A 215 -8.00 15.19 24.59
C SER A 215 -9.43 15.70 24.44
N ASP A 216 -10.00 16.33 25.47
CA ASP A 216 -11.33 16.93 25.41
C ASP A 216 -11.46 18.09 24.39
N VAL A 217 -10.36 18.46 23.72
CA VAL A 217 -10.28 19.54 22.72
C VAL A 217 -11.08 19.17 21.47
N ILE A 218 -12.03 20.03 21.10
CA ILE A 218 -12.88 19.84 19.91
C ILE A 218 -12.46 20.83 18.83
N VAL A 219 -12.15 20.35 17.63
CA VAL A 219 -11.77 21.19 16.48
C VAL A 219 -12.80 21.04 15.37
N THR A 220 -13.36 22.16 14.89
CA THR A 220 -14.36 22.18 13.81
C THR A 220 -14.03 23.21 12.74
N GLY A 221 -14.44 22.94 11.50
CA GLY A 221 -14.19 23.81 10.35
C GLY A 221 -15.46 24.54 9.94
N GLY A 222 -15.33 25.83 9.64
CA GLY A 222 -16.40 26.66 9.07
C GLY A 222 -15.96 27.27 7.74
N THR A 223 -16.71 28.25 7.25
CA THR A 223 -16.35 28.97 6.03
C THR A 223 -15.17 29.90 6.31
N GLY A 224 -13.99 29.57 5.77
CA GLY A 224 -12.73 30.32 5.99
C GLY A 224 -12.21 30.33 7.43
N ILE A 225 -12.72 29.44 8.30
CA ILE A 225 -12.37 29.42 9.73
C ILE A 225 -12.17 28.02 10.31
N VAL A 226 -11.43 27.98 11.41
CA VAL A 226 -11.28 26.86 12.33
C VAL A 226 -11.72 27.31 13.72
N ASN A 227 -12.58 26.54 14.38
CA ASN A 227 -12.93 26.73 15.79
C ASN A 227 -12.26 25.64 16.63
N VAL A 228 -11.63 26.04 17.73
CA VAL A 228 -11.04 25.16 18.73
C VAL A 228 -11.78 25.40 20.04
N GLN A 229 -12.35 24.36 20.62
CA GLN A 229 -13.09 24.38 21.88
C GLN A 229 -12.42 23.48 22.92
N ASN A 230 -12.76 23.69 24.19
CA ASN A 230 -12.19 23.00 25.35
C ASN A 230 -10.66 23.12 25.43
N CYS A 231 -10.09 24.21 24.94
CA CYS A 231 -8.67 24.48 25.11
C CYS A 231 -8.38 25.06 26.51
N GLU A 232 -7.25 24.66 27.08
CA GLU A 232 -6.73 25.24 28.33
C GLU A 232 -6.30 26.70 28.10
N GLN A 233 -6.61 27.59 29.04
CA GLN A 233 -6.12 28.96 29.00
C GLN A 233 -4.59 29.00 29.06
N GLY A 234 -3.95 29.72 28.14
CA GLY A 234 -2.50 29.72 27.97
C GLY A 234 -1.98 28.63 27.03
N ALA A 235 -2.84 27.75 26.50
CA ALA A 235 -2.42 26.80 25.48
C ALA A 235 -2.05 27.52 24.17
N THR A 236 -1.07 26.99 23.44
CA THR A 236 -0.72 27.49 22.11
C THR A 236 -1.40 26.66 21.03
N VAL A 237 -2.24 27.29 20.21
CA VAL A 237 -2.80 26.68 19.00
C VAL A 237 -1.95 27.08 17.80
N ILE A 238 -1.61 26.10 16.97
CA ILE A 238 -0.88 26.27 15.71
C ILE A 238 -1.68 25.62 14.59
N ILE A 239 -1.91 26.35 13.51
CA ILE A 239 -2.57 25.85 12.31
C ILE A 239 -1.56 25.74 11.19
N TYR A 240 -1.54 24.61 10.50
CA TYR A 240 -0.72 24.35 9.33
C TYR A 240 -1.62 24.00 8.13
N ASP A 241 -1.17 24.30 6.93
CA ASP A 241 -1.74 23.69 5.72
C ASP A 241 -1.24 22.23 5.58
N LEU A 242 -1.78 21.52 4.58
CA LEU A 242 -1.40 20.12 4.28
C LEU A 242 0.08 19.96 3.88
N THR A 243 0.76 21.02 3.47
CA THR A 243 2.19 20.97 3.11
C THR A 243 3.09 21.13 4.34
N GLY A 244 2.51 21.36 5.52
CA GLY A 244 3.23 21.62 6.76
C GLY A 244 3.61 23.09 6.95
N LYS A 245 3.18 23.99 6.07
CA LYS A 245 3.42 25.43 6.24
C LYS A 245 2.47 25.98 7.30
N MET A 246 3.03 26.71 8.26
CA MET A 246 2.27 27.35 9.32
C MET A 246 1.39 28.47 8.76
N ILE A 247 0.08 28.35 8.97
CA ILE A 247 -0.95 29.35 8.66
C ILE A 247 -1.09 30.33 9.83
N SER A 248 -1.17 29.82 11.06
CA SER A 248 -1.42 30.64 12.26
C SER A 248 -0.77 30.04 13.50
N LYS A 249 -0.45 30.89 14.47
CA LYS A 249 0.01 30.51 15.80
C LYS A 249 -0.50 31.53 16.82
N LYS A 250 -1.19 31.07 17.87
CA LYS A 250 -1.77 31.95 18.88
C LYS A 250 -1.78 31.25 20.25
N GLU A 251 -1.43 31.98 21.29
CA GLU A 251 -1.74 31.59 22.67
C GLU A 251 -3.20 31.95 22.98
N VAL A 252 -3.99 30.98 23.45
CA VAL A 252 -5.43 31.14 23.67
C VAL A 252 -5.69 31.68 25.06
N ASN A 253 -6.60 32.65 25.16
CA ASN A 253 -6.95 33.29 26.43
C ASN A 253 -8.31 32.82 26.96
N SER A 254 -8.99 31.95 26.21
CA SER A 254 -10.32 31.44 26.51
C SER A 254 -10.41 29.97 26.09
N SER A 255 -11.45 29.27 26.56
CA SER A 255 -11.69 27.86 26.23
C SER A 255 -12.23 27.63 24.83
N THR A 256 -12.54 28.68 24.08
CA THR A 256 -13.02 28.59 22.70
C THR A 256 -12.45 29.72 21.87
N GLU A 257 -11.73 29.38 20.81
CA GLU A 257 -11.08 30.34 19.92
C GLU A 257 -11.36 30.02 18.46
N THR A 258 -11.46 31.08 17.66
CA THR A 258 -11.63 31.00 16.21
C THR A 258 -10.40 31.53 15.50
N PHE A 259 -10.03 30.86 14.41
CA PHE A 259 -8.87 31.17 13.60
C PHE A 259 -9.30 31.26 12.14
N THR A 260 -8.74 32.22 11.40
CA THR A 260 -8.89 32.26 9.96
C THR A 260 -7.97 31.22 9.31
N ALA A 261 -8.50 30.48 8.35
CA ALA A 261 -7.76 29.50 7.57
C ALA A 261 -8.30 29.48 6.14
N PRO A 262 -7.46 29.26 5.11
CA PRO A 262 -7.92 29.08 3.74
C PRO A 262 -8.84 27.86 3.61
N SER A 263 -9.77 27.88 2.65
CA SER A 263 -10.53 26.69 2.27
C SER A 263 -9.60 25.54 1.90
N GLY A 264 -9.96 24.33 2.31
CA GLY A 264 -9.12 23.16 2.21
C GLY A 264 -8.85 22.55 3.58
N ILE A 265 -8.00 21.54 3.61
CA ILE A 265 -7.73 20.84 4.86
C ILE A 265 -6.58 21.54 5.60
N CYS A 266 -6.78 21.76 6.90
CA CYS A 266 -5.77 22.26 7.82
C CYS A 266 -5.46 21.23 8.92
N ILE A 267 -4.25 21.34 9.48
CA ILE A 267 -3.84 20.62 10.69
C ILE A 267 -3.82 21.63 11.83
N VAL A 268 -4.42 21.29 12.96
CA VAL A 268 -4.55 22.14 14.14
C VAL A 268 -3.88 21.44 15.31
N LYS A 269 -2.83 22.04 15.85
CA LYS A 269 -2.09 21.54 17.01
C LYS A 269 -2.34 22.44 18.21
N VAL A 270 -2.83 21.88 19.31
CA VAL A 270 -3.05 22.60 20.58
C VAL A 270 -2.03 22.10 21.59
N ILE A 271 -1.26 23.01 22.19
CA ILE A 271 -0.17 22.72 23.11
C ILE A 271 -0.48 23.38 24.44
N GLY A 272 -1.05 22.63 25.39
CA GLY A 272 -1.24 23.03 26.78
C GLY A 272 -0.53 22.06 27.73
N SER A 273 -1.16 21.73 28.85
CA SER A 273 -0.77 20.61 29.72
C SER A 273 -0.77 19.25 29.01
N GLN A 274 -1.60 19.12 27.97
CA GLN A 274 -1.61 18.03 27.00
C GLN A 274 -1.42 18.59 25.58
N ILE A 275 -0.93 17.75 24.67
CA ILE A 275 -0.81 18.10 23.25
C ILE A 275 -1.95 17.42 22.50
N SER A 276 -2.76 18.21 21.79
CA SER A 276 -3.80 17.74 20.89
C SER A 276 -3.46 18.05 19.44
N THR A 277 -3.78 17.14 18.51
CA THR A 277 -3.62 17.38 17.07
C THR A 277 -4.85 16.90 16.33
N SER A 278 -5.50 17.81 15.59
CA SER A 278 -6.71 17.53 14.84
C SER A 278 -6.55 17.96 13.39
N LYS A 279 -7.25 17.28 12.48
CA LYS A 279 -7.35 17.69 11.08
C LYS A 279 -8.77 18.16 10.80
N VAL A 280 -8.91 19.25 10.04
CA VAL A 280 -10.19 19.92 9.84
C VAL A 280 -10.35 20.38 8.40
N LEU A 281 -11.52 20.11 7.81
CA LEU A 281 -11.90 20.67 6.52
C LEU A 281 -12.48 22.07 6.73
N VAL A 282 -11.82 23.08 6.17
CA VAL A 282 -12.30 24.47 6.11
C VAL A 282 -13.04 24.64 4.79
N LYS A 283 -14.29 25.12 4.86
CA LYS A 283 -15.14 25.34 3.67
C LYS A 283 -14.79 26.67 3.03
#